data_AF-A0A1H5NSQ8-F1
#
_entry.id   AF-A0A1H5NSQ8-F1
#
_cell.length_a   1.000
_cell.length_b   1.000
_cell.length_c   1.000
_cell.angle_alpha   90.00
_cell.angle_beta   90.00
_cell.angle_gamma   90.00
#
_symmetry.space_group_name_H-M   'P 1'
#
loop_
_entity.id
_entity.type
_entity.pdbx_description
1 polymer ?
#
loop_
_entity_poly.entity_id
_entity_poly.type
_entity_poly.pdbx_seq_one_letter_code
_entity_poly.pdbx_strand_id
1 'polypeptide(L)'
;MRAQGSVAVPAPQEVRMARLLSVNVGMPKDVPWQGRTVRTGAWKSPVDGSRMVRRLNVEGDGQGDLAGHGGEIRAVLVYQLESYRYWRKQLGRDDLAFGMFGENFTVDGLPDEEVCIGDRYRVGEAEFEVTQPRVTCYRVGMRLGEPAMASLLVAHHRPGFYLRVITEGRVRAGDETTRTRRGPEELSVADTDALLYLPGRDPAKLRAALRIPALSPGWQQSFRELAAGQSGPPAAPEPGPPGFRPMRVARTAPETPDVSSVHLATTDGTPPPAARPGQYLSLRLAVDADAYLCGPTAFMDDLSGHLRELGLRPERIRTERFGALGAVNPGVTPTAPVRPHQPPGPPGPGPLVTFTRSGITTPWSPAHASLLELAEACSVPTRWSCRTGVCHTCVTPVLTGDTSYTTPPLGLPEPGTVLICCGTPATEVVLDL
;
A
#
# COMPACT_ATOMS: atom_id res chain seq x y z
N MET A 1 -48.16 -5.51 48.50
CA MET A 1 -47.19 -6.59 48.24
C MET A 1 -46.70 -6.46 46.81
N ARG A 2 -45.44 -6.03 46.60
CA ARG A 2 -44.82 -5.92 45.26
C ARG A 2 -44.19 -7.27 44.91
N ALA A 3 -44.58 -7.85 43.77
CA ALA A 3 -43.92 -9.01 43.19
C ALA A 3 -42.63 -8.56 42.47
N GLN A 4 -41.51 -9.19 42.82
CA GLN A 4 -40.22 -9.00 42.16
C GLN A 4 -40.21 -9.76 40.83
N GLY A 5 -39.98 -9.05 39.73
CA GLY A 5 -39.72 -9.65 38.42
C GLY A 5 -38.30 -10.19 38.36
N SER A 6 -38.20 -11.50 38.09
CA SER A 6 -36.96 -12.21 37.78
C SER A 6 -36.36 -11.66 36.47
N VAL A 7 -35.13 -11.16 36.52
CA VAL A 7 -34.34 -10.84 35.34
C VAL A 7 -33.76 -12.15 34.81
N ALA A 8 -34.22 -12.59 33.64
CA ALA A 8 -33.67 -13.75 32.96
C ALA A 8 -32.22 -13.47 32.55
N VAL A 9 -31.30 -14.31 33.01
CA VAL A 9 -29.91 -14.36 32.57
C VAL A 9 -29.91 -14.92 31.12
N PRO A 10 -29.28 -14.26 30.14
CA PRO A 10 -29.22 -14.78 28.79
C PRO A 10 -28.43 -16.10 28.76
N ALA A 11 -28.95 -17.08 28.04
CA ALA A 11 -28.28 -18.37 27.85
C ALA A 11 -26.90 -18.17 27.21
N PRO A 12 -25.88 -18.97 27.59
CA PRO A 12 -24.56 -18.88 26.98
C PRO A 12 -24.67 -19.14 25.47
N GLN A 13 -24.20 -18.20 24.66
CA GLN A 13 -24.00 -18.43 23.22
C GLN A 13 -23.09 -19.65 23.06
N GLU A 14 -23.57 -20.68 22.36
CA GLU A 14 -22.71 -21.78 21.91
C GLU A 14 -21.51 -21.18 21.16
N VAL A 15 -20.31 -21.38 21.70
CA VAL A 15 -19.07 -21.03 21.01
C VAL A 15 -18.98 -21.94 19.79
N ARG A 16 -19.38 -21.43 18.63
CA ARG A 16 -19.25 -22.15 17.37
C ARG A 16 -17.77 -22.39 17.10
N MET A 17 -17.33 -23.63 17.24
CA MET A 17 -15.94 -24.02 16.94
C MET A 17 -15.65 -23.79 15.46
N ALA A 18 -14.55 -23.09 15.18
CA ALA A 18 -14.11 -22.84 13.82
C ALA A 18 -13.62 -24.13 13.15
N ARG A 19 -13.78 -24.24 11.83
CA ARG A 19 -13.45 -25.47 11.10
C ARG A 19 -12.83 -25.18 9.73
N LEU A 20 -11.82 -25.96 9.37
CA LEU A 20 -11.27 -25.98 8.02
C LEU A 20 -12.20 -26.78 7.10
N LEU A 21 -12.85 -26.12 6.16
CA LEU A 21 -13.79 -26.77 5.23
C LEU A 21 -13.10 -27.30 3.98
N SER A 22 -12.05 -26.63 3.53
CA SER A 22 -11.34 -27.02 2.31
C SER A 22 -9.88 -26.60 2.36
N VAL A 23 -9.02 -27.47 1.83
CA VAL A 23 -7.65 -27.16 1.46
C VAL A 23 -7.62 -27.04 -0.06
N ASN A 24 -7.22 -25.87 -0.55
CA ASN A 24 -7.14 -25.57 -1.97
C ASN A 24 -5.68 -25.30 -2.35
N VAL A 25 -5.25 -25.88 -3.45
CA VAL A 25 -3.89 -25.72 -3.96
C VAL A 25 -3.89 -25.51 -5.46
N GLY A 26 -2.82 -24.90 -5.98
CA GLY A 26 -2.62 -24.74 -7.41
C GLY A 26 -1.20 -24.28 -7.73
N MET A 27 -0.63 -24.86 -8.79
CA MET A 27 0.64 -24.37 -9.32
C MET A 27 0.43 -23.12 -10.18
N PRO A 28 1.36 -22.14 -10.15
CA PRO A 28 1.29 -20.98 -11.03
C PRO A 28 1.16 -21.42 -12.48
N LYS A 29 0.27 -20.74 -13.21
CA LYS A 29 0.05 -21.00 -14.63
C LYS A 29 -0.13 -19.70 -15.41
N ASP A 30 0.03 -19.81 -16.71
CA ASP A 30 -0.19 -18.70 -17.63
C ASP A 30 -1.69 -18.62 -17.97
N VAL A 31 -2.25 -17.43 -17.84
CA VAL A 31 -3.64 -17.15 -18.21
C VAL A 31 -3.71 -15.99 -19.21
N PRO A 32 -4.51 -16.11 -20.28
CA PRO A 32 -4.75 -15.00 -21.18
C PRO A 32 -5.65 -13.97 -20.48
N TRP A 33 -5.27 -12.70 -20.53
CA TRP A 33 -6.04 -11.59 -19.96
C TRP A 33 -5.74 -10.30 -20.72
N GLN A 34 -6.79 -9.66 -21.26
CA GLN A 34 -6.70 -8.40 -22.02
C GLN A 34 -5.60 -8.39 -23.09
N GLY A 35 -5.52 -9.46 -23.89
CA GLY A 35 -4.52 -9.59 -24.97
C GLY A 35 -3.09 -9.85 -24.49
N ARG A 36 -2.86 -10.06 -23.19
CA ARG A 36 -1.57 -10.38 -22.58
C ARG A 36 -1.61 -11.74 -21.88
N THR A 37 -0.44 -12.31 -21.61
CA THR A 37 -0.29 -13.52 -20.79
C THR A 37 0.15 -13.13 -19.38
N VAL A 38 -0.60 -13.58 -18.37
CA VAL A 38 -0.30 -13.33 -16.95
C VAL A 38 0.05 -14.65 -16.25
N ARG A 39 1.26 -14.74 -15.69
CA ARG A 39 1.67 -15.87 -14.82
C ARG A 39 1.09 -15.70 -13.42
N THR A 40 0.26 -16.62 -12.94
CA THR A 40 -0.46 -16.44 -11.66
C THR A 40 -0.75 -17.73 -10.89
N GLY A 41 -0.68 -17.67 -9.55
CA GLY A 41 -1.09 -18.73 -8.61
C GLY A 41 -2.52 -18.56 -8.04
N ALA A 42 -3.34 -17.68 -8.64
CA ALA A 42 -4.71 -17.43 -8.18
C ALA A 42 -5.69 -18.57 -8.53
N TRP A 43 -5.31 -19.51 -9.39
CA TRP A 43 -6.14 -20.67 -9.75
C TRP A 43 -5.83 -21.82 -8.82
N LYS A 44 -6.62 -21.93 -7.76
CA LYS A 44 -6.59 -23.07 -6.84
C LYS A 44 -7.88 -23.86 -6.95
N SER A 45 -7.78 -25.13 -6.60
CA SER A 45 -8.92 -26.06 -6.54
C SER A 45 -8.85 -26.86 -5.24
N PRO A 46 -10.00 -27.26 -4.68
CA PRO A 46 -10.05 -28.16 -3.53
C PRO A 46 -9.27 -29.44 -3.79
N VAL A 47 -8.57 -29.94 -2.78
CA VAL A 47 -7.92 -31.24 -2.82
C VAL A 47 -8.37 -32.13 -1.67
N ASP A 48 -8.53 -33.41 -1.98
CA ASP A 48 -8.81 -34.43 -0.98
C ASP A 48 -7.55 -34.84 -0.21
N GLY A 49 -7.78 -35.39 0.98
CA GLY A 49 -6.75 -35.96 1.84
C GLY A 49 -5.95 -34.93 2.63
N SER A 50 -4.93 -35.44 3.32
CA SER A 50 -4.03 -34.64 4.13
C SER A 50 -2.93 -34.01 3.29
N ARG A 51 -2.61 -32.74 3.57
CA ARG A 51 -1.50 -32.00 2.95
C ARG A 51 -0.51 -31.56 4.01
N MET A 52 0.78 -31.73 3.71
CA MET A 52 1.84 -31.15 4.54
C MET A 52 1.89 -29.63 4.34
N VAL A 53 1.88 -28.87 5.42
CA VAL A 53 2.08 -27.42 5.38
C VAL A 53 3.49 -27.11 5.87
N ARG A 54 4.29 -26.51 4.99
CA ARG A 54 5.66 -26.09 5.26
C ARG A 54 5.72 -24.60 5.49
N ARG A 55 6.86 -24.12 6.00
CA ARG A 55 7.12 -22.70 6.31
C ARG A 55 6.69 -21.71 5.21
N LEU A 56 6.78 -22.13 3.94
CA LEU A 56 6.51 -21.26 2.80
C LEU A 56 5.19 -21.52 2.08
N ASN A 57 4.66 -22.75 2.15
CA ASN A 57 3.50 -23.14 1.34
C ASN A 57 2.84 -24.44 1.82
N VAL A 58 1.63 -24.68 1.31
CA VAL A 58 0.94 -25.97 1.38
C VAL A 58 1.46 -26.88 0.27
N GLU A 59 1.67 -28.16 0.57
CA GLU A 59 2.04 -29.18 -0.41
C GLU A 59 1.06 -29.20 -1.60
N GLY A 60 1.60 -29.06 -2.82
CA GLY A 60 0.83 -28.94 -4.05
C GLY A 60 0.48 -27.51 -4.46
N ASP A 61 0.79 -26.52 -3.62
CA ASP A 61 0.59 -25.11 -3.91
C ASP A 61 1.90 -24.40 -4.27
N GLY A 62 1.88 -23.62 -5.36
CA GLY A 62 3.04 -22.86 -5.79
C GLY A 62 2.82 -21.35 -5.70
N GLN A 63 3.83 -20.63 -5.23
CA GLN A 63 3.83 -19.17 -5.20
C GLN A 63 4.45 -18.64 -6.50
N GLY A 64 3.69 -17.84 -7.26
CA GLY A 64 4.14 -17.34 -8.57
C GLY A 64 5.21 -16.25 -8.51
N ASP A 65 5.39 -15.61 -7.36
CA ASP A 65 6.38 -14.56 -7.10
C ASP A 65 6.66 -14.51 -5.59
N LEU A 66 7.89 -14.85 -5.19
CA LEU A 66 8.33 -14.89 -3.79
C LEU A 66 8.67 -13.50 -3.22
N ALA A 67 8.94 -12.50 -4.07
CA ALA A 67 9.32 -11.15 -3.64
C ALA A 67 8.11 -10.27 -3.34
N GLY A 68 6.99 -10.45 -4.06
CA GLY A 68 5.79 -9.63 -3.93
C GLY A 68 4.52 -10.36 -3.46
N HIS A 69 4.39 -11.67 -3.68
CA HIS A 69 3.10 -12.39 -3.55
C HIS A 69 3.15 -13.67 -2.71
N GLY A 70 4.30 -13.98 -2.12
CA GLY A 70 4.53 -15.19 -1.33
C GLY A 70 5.47 -14.94 -0.16
N GLY A 71 6.21 -15.98 0.23
CA GLY A 71 7.12 -15.95 1.37
C GLY A 71 6.46 -16.31 2.70
N GLU A 72 7.28 -16.43 3.74
CA GLU A 72 6.89 -16.94 5.06
C GLU A 72 5.70 -16.20 5.66
N ILE A 73 5.63 -14.88 5.46
CA ILE A 73 4.57 -14.02 5.99
C ILE A 73 3.22 -14.25 5.30
N ARG A 74 3.20 -14.87 4.11
CA ARG A 74 2.02 -15.08 3.27
C ARG A 74 1.88 -16.54 2.84
N ALA A 75 2.30 -17.47 3.71
CA ALA A 75 2.37 -18.89 3.40
C ALA A 75 1.00 -19.49 3.07
N VAL A 76 -0.06 -19.05 3.76
CA VAL A 76 -1.42 -19.56 3.58
C VAL A 76 -2.41 -18.39 3.54
N LEU A 77 -3.20 -18.29 2.47
CA LEU A 77 -4.35 -17.36 2.41
C LEU A 77 -5.61 -18.05 2.94
N VAL A 78 -6.37 -17.36 3.80
CA VAL A 78 -7.62 -17.85 4.39
C VAL A 78 -8.80 -17.04 3.88
N TYR A 79 -9.93 -17.72 3.62
CA TYR A 79 -11.17 -17.07 3.25
C TYR A 79 -12.40 -17.81 3.83
N GLN A 80 -13.41 -17.05 4.21
CA GLN A 80 -14.51 -17.54 5.03
C GLN A 80 -15.71 -18.01 4.19
N LEU A 81 -16.37 -19.08 4.66
CA LEU A 81 -17.65 -19.56 4.09
C LEU A 81 -18.72 -18.47 4.08
N GLU A 82 -18.77 -17.64 5.13
CA GLU A 82 -19.73 -16.54 5.18
C GLU A 82 -19.48 -15.50 4.08
N SER A 83 -18.21 -15.20 3.77
CA SER A 83 -17.84 -14.34 2.64
C SER A 83 -18.28 -14.97 1.31
N TYR A 84 -18.14 -16.29 1.13
CA TYR A 84 -18.72 -16.98 -0.03
C TYR A 84 -20.23 -16.78 -0.14
N ARG A 85 -20.97 -16.98 0.95
CA ARG A 85 -22.44 -16.79 0.98
C ARG A 85 -22.81 -15.34 0.65
N TYR A 86 -22.07 -14.39 1.19
CA TYR A 86 -22.23 -12.97 0.90
C TYR A 86 -22.05 -12.67 -0.59
N TRP A 87 -20.93 -13.10 -1.18
CA TRP A 87 -20.61 -12.82 -2.59
C TRP A 87 -21.54 -13.52 -3.57
N ARG A 88 -22.05 -14.73 -3.26
CA ARG A 88 -23.09 -15.37 -4.09
C ARG A 88 -24.32 -14.48 -4.20
N LYS A 89 -24.77 -13.92 -3.09
CA LYS A 89 -25.90 -12.99 -3.06
C LYS A 89 -25.56 -11.66 -3.75
N GLN A 90 -24.42 -11.06 -3.42
CA GLN A 90 -24.02 -9.74 -3.89
C GLN A 90 -23.74 -9.71 -5.40
N LEU A 91 -23.17 -10.78 -5.95
CA LEU A 91 -22.85 -10.90 -7.37
C LEU A 91 -23.93 -11.60 -8.18
N GLY A 92 -24.99 -12.13 -7.54
CA GLY A 92 -26.04 -12.91 -8.21
C GLY A 92 -25.50 -14.19 -8.85
N ARG A 93 -24.56 -14.88 -8.18
CA ARG A 93 -23.82 -16.03 -8.70
C ARG A 93 -23.99 -17.26 -7.82
N ASP A 94 -24.13 -18.42 -8.44
CA ASP A 94 -24.20 -19.74 -7.77
C ASP A 94 -22.95 -20.60 -8.03
N ASP A 95 -22.08 -20.19 -8.95
CA ASP A 95 -20.88 -20.90 -9.39
C ASP A 95 -19.65 -20.72 -8.47
N LEU A 96 -19.74 -19.91 -7.42
CA LEU A 96 -18.62 -19.64 -6.51
C LEU A 96 -18.26 -20.89 -5.67
N ALA A 97 -17.22 -21.60 -6.09
CA ALA A 97 -16.63 -22.76 -5.43
C ALA A 97 -15.38 -22.39 -4.59
N PHE A 98 -15.03 -23.25 -3.63
CA PHE A 98 -13.86 -23.08 -2.78
C PHE A 98 -12.55 -22.99 -3.60
N GLY A 99 -11.63 -22.13 -3.17
CA GLY A 99 -10.41 -21.78 -3.90
C GLY A 99 -10.57 -20.70 -4.98
N MET A 100 -11.79 -20.27 -5.32
CA MET A 100 -12.01 -19.26 -6.37
C MET A 100 -11.54 -17.85 -5.97
N PHE A 101 -11.46 -17.55 -4.68
CA PHE A 101 -10.87 -16.30 -4.20
C PHE A 101 -9.34 -16.38 -4.10
N GLY A 102 -8.75 -17.51 -4.49
CA GLY A 102 -7.32 -17.79 -4.50
C GLY A 102 -6.78 -18.25 -3.15
N GLU A 103 -7.66 -18.51 -2.18
CA GLU A 103 -7.32 -18.93 -0.83
C GLU A 103 -6.83 -20.37 -0.78
N ASN A 104 -5.96 -20.66 0.18
CA ASN A 104 -5.54 -22.01 0.50
C ASN A 104 -6.51 -22.68 1.47
N PHE A 105 -6.99 -21.96 2.47
CA PHE A 105 -7.93 -22.49 3.47
C PHE A 105 -9.28 -21.80 3.34
N THR A 106 -10.31 -22.59 3.07
CA THR A 106 -11.69 -22.14 3.23
C THR A 106 -12.17 -22.56 4.62
N VAL A 107 -12.62 -21.61 5.44
CA VAL A 107 -12.96 -21.85 6.86
C VAL A 107 -14.38 -21.44 7.21
N ASP A 108 -14.95 -22.08 8.23
CA ASP A 108 -16.16 -21.62 8.93
C ASP A 108 -15.79 -21.11 10.33
N GLY A 109 -16.43 -20.05 10.82
CA GLY A 109 -16.25 -19.53 12.18
C GLY A 109 -15.02 -18.65 12.43
N LEU A 110 -14.46 -17.97 11.41
CA LEU A 110 -13.34 -17.02 11.55
C LEU A 110 -13.60 -15.69 10.80
N PRO A 111 -14.60 -14.89 11.19
CA PRO A 111 -14.94 -13.66 10.48
C PRO A 111 -13.83 -12.60 10.56
N ASP A 112 -13.66 -11.81 9.49
CA ASP A 112 -12.61 -10.78 9.38
C ASP A 112 -12.71 -9.68 10.48
N GLU A 113 -13.90 -9.49 11.05
CA GLU A 113 -14.16 -8.53 12.13
C GLU A 113 -13.71 -9.03 13.51
N GLU A 114 -13.55 -10.34 13.71
CA GLU A 114 -13.15 -10.93 14.99
C GLU A 114 -11.71 -11.44 15.00
N VAL A 115 -11.22 -11.93 13.87
CA VAL A 115 -9.83 -12.41 13.73
C VAL A 115 -8.87 -11.22 13.84
N CYS A 116 -7.88 -11.31 14.73
CA CYS A 116 -6.93 -10.22 14.95
C CYS A 116 -5.54 -10.54 14.40
N ILE A 117 -4.81 -9.49 14.01
CA ILE A 117 -3.41 -9.65 13.60
C ILE A 117 -2.57 -10.14 14.79
N GLY A 118 -1.81 -11.22 14.58
CA GLY A 118 -1.05 -11.91 15.62
C GLY A 118 -1.83 -12.98 16.40
N ASP A 119 -3.11 -13.21 16.10
CA ASP A 119 -3.81 -14.40 16.59
C ASP A 119 -3.09 -15.66 16.11
N ARG A 120 -3.04 -16.69 16.97
CA ARG A 120 -2.52 -18.01 16.62
C ARG A 120 -3.60 -19.04 16.62
N TYR A 121 -3.56 -19.91 15.62
CA TYR A 121 -4.52 -20.97 15.42
C TYR A 121 -3.81 -22.29 15.18
N ARG A 122 -4.27 -23.34 15.86
CA ARG A 122 -3.93 -24.71 15.55
C ARG A 122 -4.98 -25.29 14.61
N VAL A 123 -4.52 -25.92 13.52
CA VAL A 123 -5.35 -26.64 12.55
C VAL A 123 -4.65 -27.95 12.23
N GLY A 124 -5.28 -29.08 12.52
CA GLY A 124 -4.63 -30.39 12.43
C GLY A 124 -3.37 -30.44 13.31
N GLU A 125 -2.23 -30.77 12.71
CA GLU A 125 -0.92 -30.83 13.37
C GLU A 125 -0.14 -29.50 13.31
N ALA A 126 -0.60 -28.54 12.51
CA ALA A 126 0.11 -27.28 12.25
C ALA A 126 -0.39 -26.14 13.15
N GLU A 127 0.50 -25.19 13.42
CA GLU A 127 0.16 -23.92 14.09
C GLU A 127 0.53 -22.74 13.20
N PHE A 128 -0.34 -21.74 13.19
CA PHE A 128 -0.28 -20.58 12.33
C PHE A 128 -0.40 -19.30 13.13
N GLU A 129 0.11 -18.19 12.58
CA GLU A 129 -0.10 -16.84 13.13
C GLU A 129 -0.59 -15.89 12.03
N VAL A 130 -1.62 -15.09 12.34
CA VAL A 130 -2.18 -14.09 11.43
C VAL A 130 -1.20 -12.94 11.25
N THR A 131 -0.85 -12.63 10.01
CA THR A 131 0.21 -11.66 9.72
C THR A 131 -0.27 -10.37 9.06
N GLN A 132 -1.34 -10.45 8.25
CA GLN A 132 -1.87 -9.29 7.54
C GLN A 132 -3.20 -9.65 6.88
N PRO A 133 -4.04 -8.64 6.57
CA PRO A 133 -5.10 -8.80 5.60
C PRO A 133 -4.56 -9.23 4.23
N ARG A 134 -5.45 -9.79 3.42
CA ARG A 134 -5.20 -10.01 2.00
C ARG A 134 -4.89 -8.67 1.33
N VAL A 135 -3.77 -8.58 0.62
CA VAL A 135 -3.54 -7.46 -0.29
C VAL A 135 -4.46 -7.63 -1.50
N THR A 136 -5.42 -6.73 -1.66
CA THR A 136 -6.39 -6.76 -2.75
C THR A 136 -5.71 -6.38 -4.08
N CYS A 137 -5.57 -7.36 -4.98
CA CYS A 137 -4.94 -7.20 -6.29
C CYS A 137 -5.91 -7.59 -7.41
N TYR A 138 -5.67 -7.10 -8.64
CA TYR A 138 -6.51 -7.36 -9.80
C TYR A 138 -6.69 -8.86 -10.14
N ARG A 139 -5.81 -9.74 -9.67
CA ARG A 139 -5.82 -11.18 -10.01
C ARG A 139 -7.07 -11.89 -9.52
N VAL A 140 -7.69 -11.43 -8.43
CA VAL A 140 -8.97 -12.00 -7.95
C VAL A 140 -10.13 -11.62 -8.87
N GLY A 141 -10.14 -10.38 -9.34
CA GLY A 141 -11.12 -9.92 -10.30
C GLY A 141 -10.98 -10.63 -11.64
N MET A 142 -9.73 -10.83 -12.09
CA MET A 142 -9.43 -11.67 -13.25
C MET A 142 -9.92 -13.11 -13.10
N ARG A 143 -9.74 -13.73 -11.92
CA ARG A 143 -10.19 -15.11 -11.65
C ARG A 143 -11.71 -15.25 -11.64
N LEU A 144 -12.39 -14.27 -11.06
CA LEU A 144 -13.85 -14.27 -10.95
C LEU A 144 -14.54 -13.71 -12.20
N GLY A 145 -13.83 -13.02 -13.10
CA GLY A 145 -14.45 -12.27 -14.18
C GLY A 145 -15.17 -11.01 -13.69
N GLU A 146 -14.72 -10.45 -12.55
CA GLU A 146 -15.29 -9.26 -11.92
C GLU A 146 -14.17 -8.21 -11.72
N PRO A 147 -13.96 -7.28 -12.67
CA PRO A 147 -12.88 -6.30 -12.59
C PRO A 147 -12.88 -5.45 -11.31
N ALA A 148 -14.06 -5.16 -10.74
CA ALA A 148 -14.19 -4.34 -9.54
C ALA A 148 -13.94 -5.13 -8.24
N MET A 149 -13.68 -6.45 -8.32
CA MET A 149 -13.64 -7.31 -7.13
C MET A 149 -12.64 -6.85 -6.07
N ALA A 150 -11.47 -6.35 -6.48
CA ALA A 150 -10.47 -5.84 -5.53
C ALA A 150 -11.04 -4.69 -4.69
N SER A 151 -11.82 -3.80 -5.31
CA SER A 151 -12.52 -2.69 -4.64
C SER A 151 -13.65 -3.18 -3.76
N LEU A 152 -14.43 -4.14 -4.25
CA LEU A 152 -15.55 -4.70 -3.52
C LEU A 152 -15.10 -5.41 -2.23
N LEU A 153 -13.99 -6.15 -2.25
CA LEU A 153 -13.45 -6.82 -1.06
C LEU A 153 -13.18 -5.83 0.09
N VAL A 154 -12.58 -4.68 -0.22
CA VAL A 154 -12.31 -3.61 0.76
C VAL A 154 -13.61 -2.93 1.18
N ALA A 155 -14.43 -2.51 0.21
CA ALA A 155 -15.66 -1.75 0.44
C ALA A 155 -16.66 -2.48 1.34
N HIS A 156 -16.66 -3.81 1.25
CA HIS A 156 -17.56 -4.68 2.01
C HIS A 156 -16.89 -5.34 3.21
N HIS A 157 -15.68 -4.89 3.61
CA HIS A 157 -14.93 -5.37 4.76
C HIS A 157 -14.71 -6.89 4.79
N ARG A 158 -14.45 -7.49 3.62
CA ARG A 158 -14.26 -8.95 3.45
C ARG A 158 -12.96 -9.29 2.74
N PRO A 159 -11.79 -8.80 3.22
CA PRO A 159 -10.53 -9.03 2.53
C PRO A 159 -10.06 -10.49 2.63
N GLY A 160 -10.37 -11.20 3.72
CA GLY A 160 -9.61 -12.39 4.14
C GLY A 160 -8.21 -12.02 4.66
N PHE A 161 -7.43 -13.03 5.04
CA PHE A 161 -6.14 -12.80 5.71
C PHE A 161 -5.09 -13.87 5.41
N TYR A 162 -3.84 -13.48 5.59
CA TYR A 162 -2.70 -14.38 5.48
C TYR A 162 -2.24 -14.90 6.84
N LEU A 163 -1.73 -16.13 6.80
CA LEU A 163 -1.06 -16.79 7.90
C LEU A 163 0.41 -17.06 7.54
N ARG A 164 1.29 -16.91 8.54
CA ARG A 164 2.59 -17.59 8.56
C ARG A 164 2.50 -18.89 9.34
N VAL A 165 3.40 -19.81 9.04
CA VAL A 165 3.49 -21.11 9.72
C VAL A 165 4.44 -20.98 10.90
N ILE A 166 3.95 -21.30 12.10
CA ILE A 166 4.74 -21.36 13.34
C ILE A 166 5.27 -22.78 13.55
N THR A 167 4.40 -23.77 13.38
CA THR A 167 4.74 -25.19 13.44
C THR A 167 4.25 -25.87 12.17
N GLU A 168 5.18 -26.46 11.40
CA GLU A 168 4.85 -27.27 10.22
C GLU A 168 4.09 -28.52 10.63
N GLY A 169 3.15 -28.96 9.80
CA GLY A 169 2.34 -30.13 10.12
C GLY A 169 1.33 -30.46 9.03
N ARG A 170 0.68 -31.60 9.19
CA ARG A 170 -0.40 -32.03 8.29
C ARG A 170 -1.73 -31.37 8.65
N VAL A 171 -2.44 -30.97 7.60
CA VAL A 171 -3.83 -30.46 7.68
C VAL A 171 -4.72 -31.17 6.67
N ARG A 172 -6.02 -31.22 6.92
CA ARG A 172 -7.02 -31.68 5.96
C ARG A 172 -8.35 -30.96 6.15
N ALA A 173 -9.18 -31.00 5.11
CA ALA A 173 -10.58 -30.61 5.24
C ALA A 173 -11.25 -31.42 6.38
N GLY A 174 -12.04 -30.72 7.20
CA GLY A 174 -12.73 -31.26 8.35
C GLY A 174 -12.02 -31.03 9.68
N ASP A 175 -10.75 -30.63 9.70
CA ASP A 175 -10.00 -30.36 10.93
C ASP A 175 -10.60 -29.17 11.70
N GLU A 176 -10.64 -29.32 13.03
CA GLU A 176 -11.02 -28.22 13.93
C GLU A 176 -9.94 -27.14 13.93
N THR A 177 -10.38 -25.88 13.98
CA THR A 177 -9.50 -24.72 14.10
C THR A 177 -9.66 -24.09 15.47
N THR A 178 -8.64 -24.21 16.30
CA THR A 178 -8.67 -23.70 17.68
C THR A 178 -7.72 -22.51 17.82
N ARG A 179 -8.19 -21.38 18.38
CA ARG A 179 -7.31 -20.26 18.71
C ARG A 179 -6.44 -20.62 19.92
N THR A 180 -5.13 -20.67 19.73
CA THR A 180 -4.14 -20.98 20.79
C THR A 180 -3.61 -19.71 21.47
N ARG A 181 -3.64 -18.57 20.78
CA ARG A 181 -3.18 -17.28 21.31
C ARG A 181 -3.97 -16.13 20.69
N ARG A 182 -4.26 -15.09 21.48
CA ARG A 182 -4.75 -13.81 20.96
C ARG A 182 -3.57 -12.89 20.61
N GLY A 183 -3.68 -12.19 19.48
CA GLY A 183 -2.74 -11.18 19.03
C GLY A 183 -2.71 -9.96 19.96
N PRO A 184 -1.57 -9.26 20.04
CA PRO A 184 -1.49 -8.01 20.80
C PRO A 184 -2.37 -6.93 20.16
N GLU A 185 -2.79 -5.94 20.96
CA GLU A 185 -3.62 -4.80 20.54
C GLU A 185 -5.03 -5.15 20.02
N GLU A 186 -5.34 -6.44 19.83
CA GLU A 186 -6.65 -6.94 19.38
C GLU A 186 -7.19 -6.23 18.12
N LEU A 187 -6.29 -5.84 17.22
CA LEU A 187 -6.66 -5.16 15.98
C LEU A 187 -7.14 -6.19 14.96
N SER A 188 -8.42 -6.10 14.57
CA SER A 188 -9.04 -7.04 13.65
C SER A 188 -8.46 -6.95 12.23
N VAL A 189 -8.63 -8.01 11.44
CA VAL A 189 -8.27 -8.04 10.02
C VAL A 189 -9.02 -6.93 9.26
N ALA A 190 -10.33 -6.81 9.48
CA ALA A 190 -11.15 -5.78 8.83
C ALA A 190 -10.70 -4.35 9.19
N ASP A 191 -10.40 -4.09 10.47
CA ASP A 191 -9.89 -2.78 10.89
C ASP A 191 -8.50 -2.49 10.32
N THR A 192 -7.62 -3.49 10.31
CA THR A 192 -6.27 -3.36 9.73
C THR A 192 -6.36 -3.00 8.25
N ASP A 193 -7.22 -3.69 7.48
CA ASP A 193 -7.44 -3.43 6.06
C ASP A 193 -8.00 -2.01 5.81
N ALA A 194 -8.99 -1.63 6.60
CA ALA A 194 -9.59 -0.30 6.55
C ALA A 194 -8.58 0.83 6.80
N LEU A 195 -7.63 0.66 7.75
CA LEU A 195 -6.59 1.66 8.00
C LEU A 195 -5.74 1.97 6.75
N LEU A 196 -5.52 0.98 5.89
CA LEU A 196 -4.74 1.20 4.67
C LEU A 196 -5.60 1.81 3.56
N TYR A 197 -6.77 1.23 3.29
CA TYR A 197 -7.50 1.47 2.07
C TYR A 197 -8.71 2.43 2.20
N LEU A 198 -9.26 2.63 3.39
CA LEU A 198 -10.45 3.46 3.58
C LEU A 198 -10.10 4.85 4.15
N PRO A 199 -10.93 5.87 3.84
CA PRO A 199 -10.80 7.19 4.47
C PRO A 199 -11.22 7.16 5.95
N GLY A 200 -10.97 8.24 6.69
CA GLY A 200 -11.39 8.35 8.09
C GLY A 200 -10.60 7.47 9.06
N ARG A 201 -9.28 7.34 8.82
CA ARG A 201 -8.38 6.48 9.61
C ARG A 201 -8.37 6.89 11.08
N ASP A 202 -8.54 5.92 11.97
CA ASP A 202 -8.41 6.13 13.40
C ASP A 202 -6.91 6.17 13.79
N PRO A 203 -6.39 7.32 14.28
CA PRO A 203 -4.98 7.45 14.67
C PRO A 203 -4.57 6.52 15.82
N ALA A 204 -5.51 6.17 16.72
CA ALA A 204 -5.23 5.25 17.81
C ALA A 204 -5.02 3.82 17.30
N LYS A 205 -5.89 3.35 16.38
CA LYS A 205 -5.73 2.05 15.72
C LYS A 205 -4.46 2.01 14.86
N LEU A 206 -4.11 3.11 14.19
CA LEU A 206 -2.85 3.19 13.42
C LEU A 206 -1.61 3.04 14.32
N ARG A 207 -1.59 3.70 15.49
CA ARG A 207 -0.52 3.52 16.49
C ARG A 207 -0.50 2.12 17.08
N ALA A 208 -1.66 1.52 17.31
CA ALA A 208 -1.78 0.15 17.78
C ALA A 208 -1.19 -0.84 16.76
N ALA A 209 -1.52 -0.68 15.47
CA ALA A 209 -1.00 -1.53 14.40
C ALA A 209 0.55 -1.56 14.36
N LEU A 210 1.19 -0.42 14.62
CA LEU A 210 2.66 -0.31 14.67
C LEU A 210 3.31 -1.02 15.85
N ARG A 211 2.54 -1.41 16.87
CA ARG A 211 3.02 -2.21 18.02
C ARG A 211 2.87 -3.71 17.84
N ILE A 212 2.25 -4.18 16.74
CA ILE A 212 2.00 -5.60 16.50
C ILE A 212 3.19 -6.23 15.77
N PRO A 213 4.01 -7.08 16.42
CA PRO A 213 5.22 -7.63 15.79
C PRO A 213 4.93 -8.61 14.65
N ALA A 214 3.76 -9.25 14.67
CA ALA A 214 3.32 -10.20 13.64
C ALA A 214 2.89 -9.51 12.34
N LEU A 215 2.58 -8.20 12.38
CA LEU A 215 2.16 -7.46 11.20
C LEU A 215 3.29 -7.43 10.17
N SER A 216 2.99 -7.67 8.90
CA SER A 216 4.05 -7.77 7.88
C SER A 216 4.86 -6.47 7.71
N PRO A 217 6.16 -6.56 7.35
CA PRO A 217 7.01 -5.38 7.19
C PRO A 217 6.45 -4.34 6.20
N GLY A 218 5.82 -4.78 5.11
CA GLY A 218 5.22 -3.88 4.12
C GLY A 218 4.02 -3.10 4.67
N TRP A 219 3.20 -3.74 5.50
CA TRP A 219 2.09 -3.06 6.19
C TRP A 219 2.61 -2.12 7.28
N GLN A 220 3.59 -2.55 8.07
CA GLN A 220 4.24 -1.68 9.06
C GLN A 220 4.87 -0.43 8.42
N GLN A 221 5.52 -0.58 7.27
CA GLN A 221 6.06 0.55 6.52
C GLN A 221 4.95 1.50 6.07
N SER A 222 3.90 0.97 5.44
CA SER A 222 2.76 1.79 4.99
C SER A 222 2.13 2.56 6.15
N PHE A 223 1.98 1.93 7.31
CA PHE A 223 1.44 2.58 8.50
C PHE A 223 2.38 3.61 9.12
N ARG A 224 3.70 3.42 9.04
CA ARG A 224 4.68 4.45 9.47
C ARG A 224 4.60 5.67 8.58
N GLU A 225 4.49 5.50 7.26
CA GLU A 225 4.34 6.60 6.31
C GLU A 225 3.02 7.36 6.55
N LEU A 226 1.92 6.65 6.78
CA LEU A 226 0.63 7.26 7.13
C LEU A 226 0.66 7.98 8.48
N ALA A 227 1.37 7.45 9.49
CA ALA A 227 1.51 8.08 10.80
C ALA A 227 2.44 9.31 10.75
N ALA A 228 3.50 9.25 9.94
CA ALA A 228 4.41 10.37 9.71
C ALA A 228 3.70 11.50 8.95
N GLY A 229 2.85 11.19 7.97
CA GLY A 229 2.00 12.18 7.30
C GLY A 229 0.91 12.80 8.21
N GLN A 230 0.60 12.17 9.36
CA GLN A 230 -0.29 12.73 10.40
C GLN A 230 0.46 13.51 11.47
N SER A 231 1.78 13.40 11.51
CA SER A 231 2.62 14.13 12.45
C SER A 231 3.10 15.39 11.75
N GLY A 232 2.65 16.55 12.20
CA GLY A 232 3.40 17.78 11.94
C GLY A 232 4.89 17.58 12.31
N PRO A 233 5.79 18.43 11.79
CA PRO A 233 7.24 18.23 11.89
C PRO A 233 7.67 17.92 13.34
N PRO A 234 8.68 17.05 13.53
CA PRO A 234 9.07 16.56 14.86
C PRO A 234 9.46 17.69 15.81
N ALA A 235 9.10 17.53 17.08
CA ALA A 235 9.48 18.47 18.14
C ALA A 235 11.00 18.59 18.25
N ALA A 236 11.49 19.84 18.23
CA ALA A 236 12.90 20.16 18.28
C ALA A 236 13.54 19.69 19.62
N PRO A 237 14.83 19.26 19.62
CA PRO A 237 15.63 19.14 20.84
C PRO A 237 15.57 20.42 21.68
N GLU A 238 15.75 20.29 23.00
CA GLU A 238 15.72 21.43 23.92
C GLU A 238 16.60 22.57 23.40
N PRO A 239 16.05 23.78 23.25
CA PRO A 239 16.78 24.88 22.66
C PRO A 239 17.98 25.23 23.51
N GLY A 240 19.13 25.44 22.84
CA GLY A 240 20.23 26.20 23.43
C GLY A 240 19.75 27.59 23.85
N PRO A 241 20.56 28.34 24.63
CA PRO A 241 20.18 29.66 25.11
C PRO A 241 19.62 30.52 23.96
N PRO A 242 18.45 31.17 24.15
CA PRO A 242 17.74 31.82 23.07
C PRO A 242 18.57 32.96 22.47
N GLY A 243 18.63 33.02 21.14
CA GLY A 243 19.24 34.12 20.40
C GLY A 243 20.16 33.67 19.27
N PHE A 244 20.26 34.50 18.23
CA PHE A 244 21.22 34.30 17.14
C PHE A 244 22.55 34.95 17.50
N ARG A 245 23.65 34.21 17.34
CA ARG A 245 25.00 34.75 17.47
C ARG A 245 25.58 35.06 16.08
N PRO A 246 26.15 36.24 15.86
CA PRO A 246 26.88 36.51 14.63
C PRO A 246 28.10 35.60 14.50
N MET A 247 28.21 34.92 13.37
CA MET A 247 29.33 34.03 13.03
C MET A 247 29.86 34.38 11.64
N ARG A 248 31.12 34.03 11.39
CA ARG A 248 31.76 34.10 10.08
C ARG A 248 32.19 32.71 9.62
N VAL A 249 32.18 32.49 8.32
CA VAL A 249 32.87 31.34 7.72
C VAL A 249 34.37 31.58 7.88
N ALA A 250 35.03 30.80 8.73
CA ALA A 250 36.46 30.89 8.95
C ALA A 250 37.23 30.16 7.85
N ARG A 251 36.71 29.02 7.40
CA ARG A 251 37.30 28.19 6.35
C ARG A 251 36.24 27.29 5.74
N THR A 252 36.33 27.07 4.43
CA THR A 252 35.63 25.98 3.73
C THR A 252 36.68 24.99 3.25
N ALA A 253 36.47 23.69 3.51
CA ALA A 253 37.39 22.63 3.14
C ALA A 253 36.64 21.59 2.29
N PRO A 254 37.05 21.34 1.04
CA PRO A 254 36.50 20.23 0.27
C PRO A 254 36.95 18.90 0.89
N GLU A 255 36.01 18.01 1.17
CA GLU A 255 36.26 16.67 1.71
C GLU A 255 36.20 15.61 0.61
N THR A 256 35.25 15.77 -0.31
CA THR A 256 35.06 14.94 -1.51
C THR A 256 34.58 15.82 -2.68
N PRO A 257 34.42 15.28 -3.90
CA PRO A 257 33.85 16.04 -5.02
C PRO A 257 32.48 16.66 -4.73
N ASP A 258 31.68 16.03 -3.87
CA ASP A 258 30.30 16.42 -3.58
C ASP A 258 30.10 16.90 -2.12
N VAL A 259 31.15 16.91 -1.30
CA VAL A 259 31.07 17.23 0.14
C VAL A 259 32.13 18.26 0.53
N SER A 260 31.69 19.32 1.23
CA SER A 260 32.58 20.33 1.81
C SER A 260 32.24 20.60 3.27
N SER A 261 33.26 20.69 4.11
CA SER A 261 33.16 21.15 5.49
C SER A 261 33.24 22.67 5.57
N VAL A 262 32.29 23.31 6.27
CA VAL A 262 32.30 24.76 6.54
C VAL A 262 32.59 24.97 8.03
N HIS A 263 33.75 25.55 8.33
CA HIS A 263 34.15 25.87 9.69
C HIS A 263 33.70 27.29 10.06
N LEU A 264 32.90 27.40 11.13
CA LEU A 264 32.39 28.67 11.62
C LEU A 264 33.20 29.16 12.82
N ALA A 265 33.47 30.46 12.87
CA ALA A 265 34.02 31.16 14.04
C ALA A 265 33.06 32.28 14.45
N THR A 266 32.99 32.61 15.75
CA THR A 266 32.22 33.78 16.17
C THR A 266 32.90 35.05 15.68
N THR A 267 32.12 36.12 15.50
CA THR A 267 32.69 37.42 15.10
C THR A 267 33.45 38.10 16.25
N ASP A 268 33.10 37.80 17.49
CA ASP A 268 33.72 38.35 18.70
C ASP A 268 34.99 37.62 19.16
N GLY A 269 35.42 36.58 18.44
CA GLY A 269 36.63 35.82 18.74
C GLY A 269 36.49 34.76 19.83
N THR A 270 35.30 34.61 20.43
CA THR A 270 35.02 33.50 21.36
C THR A 270 34.94 32.15 20.64
N PRO A 271 35.42 31.05 21.25
CA PRO A 271 35.28 29.74 20.64
C PRO A 271 33.79 29.33 20.53
N PRO A 272 33.36 28.76 19.40
CA PRO A 272 32.01 28.22 19.28
C PRO A 272 31.82 27.02 20.22
N PRO A 273 30.58 26.72 20.63
CA PRO A 273 30.30 25.51 21.40
C PRO A 273 30.73 24.26 20.63
N ALA A 274 31.20 23.24 21.36
CA ALA A 274 31.59 21.97 20.76
C ALA A 274 30.39 21.30 20.08
N ALA A 275 30.57 20.90 18.82
CA ALA A 275 29.55 20.17 18.06
C ALA A 275 29.40 18.74 18.59
N ARG A 276 28.15 18.30 18.76
CA ARG A 276 27.80 16.90 19.10
C ARG A 276 27.14 16.22 17.88
N PRO A 277 27.30 14.89 17.72
CA PRO A 277 26.62 14.15 16.66
C PRO A 277 25.11 14.37 16.68
N GLY A 278 24.51 14.55 15.50
CA GLY A 278 23.06 14.75 15.33
C GLY A 278 22.56 16.18 15.57
N GLN A 279 23.43 17.15 15.86
CA GLN A 279 23.05 18.56 15.98
C GLN A 279 22.94 19.23 14.62
N TYR A 280 22.02 20.20 14.53
CA TYR A 280 21.85 21.06 13.37
C TYR A 280 22.07 22.53 13.77
N LEU A 281 22.53 23.34 12.81
CA LEU A 281 22.70 24.78 12.99
C LEU A 281 21.42 25.50 12.56
N SER A 282 20.85 26.31 13.44
CA SER A 282 19.76 27.21 13.09
C SER A 282 20.35 28.52 12.55
N LEU A 283 20.17 28.76 11.25
CA LEU A 283 20.64 29.97 10.58
C LEU A 283 19.50 30.98 10.45
N ARG A 284 19.77 32.25 10.73
CA ARG A 284 18.84 33.34 10.39
C ARG A 284 19.12 33.78 8.97
N LEU A 285 18.14 33.60 8.10
CA LEU A 285 18.20 34.11 6.74
C LEU A 285 17.99 35.62 6.75
N ALA A 286 18.83 36.33 5.99
CA ALA A 286 18.61 37.74 5.73
C ALA A 286 17.51 37.88 4.67
N VAL A 287 16.48 38.67 4.96
CA VAL A 287 15.28 38.82 4.12
C VAL A 287 15.53 39.57 2.80
N ASP A 288 16.74 40.09 2.63
CA ASP A 288 17.26 40.71 1.42
C ASP A 288 18.15 39.77 0.58
N ALA A 289 18.24 38.48 0.90
CA ALA A 289 18.98 37.50 0.10
C ALA A 289 18.18 36.98 -1.13
N ASP A 290 18.88 36.43 -2.11
CA ASP A 290 18.30 35.58 -3.16
C ASP A 290 18.38 34.11 -2.74
N ALA A 291 17.26 33.39 -2.82
CA ALA A 291 17.17 31.97 -2.50
C ALA A 291 17.07 31.14 -3.78
N TYR A 292 18.00 30.20 -3.98
CA TYR A 292 17.99 29.25 -5.08
C TYR A 292 17.67 27.87 -4.54
N LEU A 293 16.51 27.35 -4.91
CA LEU A 293 15.98 26.08 -4.43
C LEU A 293 15.97 25.06 -5.56
N CYS A 294 16.27 23.80 -5.25
CA CYS A 294 16.01 22.68 -6.17
C CYS A 294 15.52 21.43 -5.44
N GLY A 295 14.62 20.68 -6.08
CA GLY A 295 14.04 19.47 -5.48
C GLY A 295 12.64 19.11 -5.99
N PRO A 296 12.00 18.08 -5.37
CA PRO A 296 10.65 17.63 -5.71
C PRO A 296 9.59 18.72 -5.45
N THR A 297 8.49 18.71 -6.21
CA THR A 297 7.46 19.78 -6.16
C THR A 297 6.95 20.07 -4.76
N ALA A 298 6.57 19.05 -3.98
CA ALA A 298 6.06 19.24 -2.61
C ALA A 298 7.10 19.92 -1.71
N PHE A 299 8.36 19.47 -1.75
CA PHE A 299 9.46 20.09 -1.00
C PHE A 299 9.69 21.54 -1.41
N MET A 300 9.61 21.82 -2.71
CA MET A 300 9.83 23.14 -3.27
C MET A 300 8.72 24.13 -2.91
N ASP A 301 7.47 23.67 -2.92
CA ASP A 301 6.31 24.48 -2.58
C ASP A 301 6.29 24.79 -1.07
N ASP A 302 6.60 23.80 -0.23
CA ASP A 302 6.73 23.97 1.22
C ASP A 302 7.85 24.97 1.56
N LEU A 303 9.05 24.77 1.00
CA LEU A 303 10.22 25.61 1.31
C LEU A 303 10.05 27.03 0.76
N SER A 304 9.47 27.18 -0.43
CA SER A 304 9.15 28.51 -0.98
C SER A 304 8.08 29.22 -0.16
N GLY A 305 7.07 28.50 0.33
CA GLY A 305 6.06 29.03 1.24
C GLY A 305 6.69 29.58 2.52
N HIS A 306 7.54 28.78 3.15
CA HIS A 306 8.19 29.17 4.40
C HIS A 306 9.13 30.37 4.24
N LEU A 307 9.88 30.47 3.13
CA LEU A 307 10.72 31.64 2.86
C LEU A 307 9.90 32.94 2.71
N ARG A 308 8.68 32.86 2.16
CA ARG A 308 7.78 34.02 2.06
C ARG A 308 7.25 34.44 3.43
N GLU A 309 6.89 33.48 4.29
CA GLU A 309 6.48 33.74 5.68
C GLU A 309 7.59 34.43 6.47
N LEU A 310 8.85 34.06 6.20
CA LEU A 310 10.03 34.69 6.77
C LEU A 310 10.34 36.08 6.18
N GLY A 311 9.59 36.53 5.18
CA GLY A 311 9.68 37.89 4.62
C GLY A 311 10.51 38.03 3.34
N LEU A 312 10.97 36.93 2.72
CA LEU A 312 11.62 37.01 1.41
C LEU A 312 10.58 37.33 0.33
N ARG A 313 10.92 38.29 -0.52
CA ARG A 313 10.07 38.68 -1.65
C ARG A 313 10.02 37.55 -2.71
N PRO A 314 8.85 37.25 -3.30
CA PRO A 314 8.72 36.17 -4.28
C PRO A 314 9.71 36.26 -5.45
N GLU A 315 10.07 37.48 -5.90
CA GLU A 315 10.96 37.69 -7.04
C GLU A 315 12.42 37.26 -6.76
N ARG A 316 12.76 37.05 -5.49
CA ARG A 316 14.07 36.61 -5.01
C ARG A 316 14.13 35.12 -4.69
N ILE A 317 13.03 34.39 -4.87
CA ILE A 317 12.98 32.93 -4.70
C ILE A 317 13.04 32.31 -6.10
N ARG A 318 14.21 31.79 -6.46
CA ARG A 318 14.43 31.06 -7.72
C ARG A 318 14.31 29.57 -7.45
N THR A 319 13.45 28.90 -8.20
CA THR A 319 13.16 27.47 -8.01
C THR A 319 13.46 26.70 -9.27
N GLU A 320 14.17 25.58 -9.13
CA GLU A 320 14.39 24.61 -10.19
C GLU A 320 13.84 23.25 -9.75
N ARG A 321 12.76 22.81 -10.39
CA ARG A 321 12.00 21.62 -9.96
C ARG A 321 12.56 20.38 -10.64
N PHE A 322 12.91 19.35 -9.88
CA PHE A 322 13.37 18.07 -10.42
C PHE A 322 12.79 16.88 -9.65
N GLY A 323 12.44 15.82 -10.40
CA GLY A 323 12.26 14.47 -9.88
C GLY A 323 10.97 13.78 -10.33
N ALA A 324 11.12 12.61 -10.96
CA ALA A 324 10.11 11.57 -10.99
C ALA A 324 10.31 10.66 -9.78
N LEU A 325 9.23 10.37 -9.06
CA LEU A 325 9.22 9.37 -8.00
C LEU A 325 9.53 7.97 -8.61
N GLY A 326 10.54 7.25 -8.10
CA GLY A 326 10.97 5.95 -8.68
C GLY A 326 9.85 4.90 -8.70
N ALA A 327 9.85 3.98 -9.69
CA ALA A 327 8.79 2.99 -9.86
C ALA A 327 8.56 2.10 -8.62
N VAL A 328 7.29 1.81 -8.31
CA VAL A 328 6.88 0.90 -7.23
C VAL A 328 5.84 -0.05 -7.81
N ASN A 329 6.27 -1.24 -8.23
CA ASN A 329 5.45 -2.21 -8.99
C ASN A 329 5.60 -3.63 -8.41
N PRO A 330 4.79 -4.03 -7.42
CA PRO A 330 4.90 -5.34 -6.78
C PRO A 330 4.70 -6.51 -7.76
N GLY A 331 5.67 -7.44 -7.79
CA GLY A 331 5.64 -8.67 -8.60
C GLY A 331 5.88 -8.51 -10.10
N VAL A 332 6.50 -7.41 -10.50
CA VAL A 332 7.15 -7.27 -11.81
C VAL A 332 8.65 -7.46 -11.60
N THR A 333 9.25 -8.48 -12.23
CA THR A 333 10.70 -8.65 -12.22
C THR A 333 11.36 -7.44 -12.89
N PRO A 334 12.35 -6.78 -12.27
CA PRO A 334 13.03 -5.65 -12.90
C PRO A 334 13.69 -6.10 -14.22
N THR A 335 13.17 -5.61 -15.34
CA THR A 335 13.89 -5.64 -16.62
C THR A 335 14.80 -4.43 -16.71
N ALA A 336 15.84 -4.49 -17.55
CA ALA A 336 16.69 -3.33 -17.81
C ALA A 336 15.82 -2.09 -18.16
N PRO A 337 16.14 -0.90 -17.64
CA PRO A 337 15.33 0.29 -17.87
C PRO A 337 15.32 0.62 -19.37
N VAL A 338 14.14 0.51 -19.97
CA VAL A 338 13.88 0.96 -21.35
C VAL A 338 13.59 2.45 -21.29
N ARG A 339 14.17 3.23 -22.20
CA ARG A 339 13.87 4.67 -22.29
C ARG A 339 12.42 4.86 -22.72
N PRO A 340 11.69 5.85 -22.17
CA PRO A 340 10.38 6.21 -22.66
C PRO A 340 10.36 6.41 -24.17
N HIS A 341 9.32 5.89 -24.83
CA HIS A 341 9.14 5.93 -26.28
C HIS A 341 7.66 6.06 -26.63
N GLN A 342 7.36 6.36 -27.90
CA GLN A 342 5.98 6.37 -28.40
C GLN A 342 5.37 4.96 -28.32
N PRO A 343 4.06 4.82 -28.03
CA PRO A 343 3.45 3.50 -27.93
C PRO A 343 3.48 2.80 -29.30
N PRO A 344 3.64 1.46 -29.34
CA PRO A 344 3.68 0.73 -30.60
C PRO A 344 2.31 0.73 -31.30
N GLY A 345 2.33 0.81 -32.63
CA GLY A 345 1.12 0.76 -33.47
C GLY A 345 0.70 2.14 -34.01
N PRO A 346 -0.43 2.21 -34.74
CA PRO A 346 -0.94 3.48 -35.24
C PRO A 346 -1.44 4.37 -34.08
N PRO A 347 -1.34 5.70 -34.20
CA PRO A 347 -1.90 6.62 -33.23
C PRO A 347 -3.40 6.40 -33.04
N GLY A 348 -3.87 6.49 -31.79
CA GLY A 348 -5.29 6.41 -31.49
C GLY A 348 -6.08 7.64 -31.96
N PRO A 349 -7.40 7.53 -32.13
CA PRO A 349 -8.26 8.66 -32.53
C PRO A 349 -8.68 9.57 -31.35
N GLY A 350 -8.28 9.23 -30.12
CA GLY A 350 -8.72 9.90 -28.90
C GLY A 350 -7.91 11.16 -28.55
N PRO A 351 -8.22 11.79 -27.39
CA PRO A 351 -7.54 13.00 -26.93
C PRO A 351 -6.04 12.77 -26.69
N LEU A 352 -5.23 13.83 -26.78
CA LEU A 352 -3.81 13.75 -26.45
C LEU A 352 -3.59 13.49 -24.96
N VAL A 353 -2.67 12.58 -24.67
CA VAL A 353 -2.17 12.30 -23.32
C VAL A 353 -0.69 12.65 -23.29
N THR A 354 -0.31 13.55 -22.38
CA THR A 354 1.08 13.98 -22.18
C THR A 354 1.60 13.51 -20.83
N PHE A 355 2.70 12.76 -20.83
CA PHE A 355 3.49 12.40 -19.66
C PHE A 355 4.69 13.36 -19.57
N THR A 356 4.58 14.41 -18.76
CA THR A 356 5.48 15.57 -18.83
C THR A 356 6.92 15.28 -18.42
N ARG A 357 7.14 14.41 -17.43
CA ARG A 357 8.50 14.07 -16.96
C ARG A 357 9.20 13.14 -17.93
N SER A 358 8.43 12.32 -18.64
CA SER A 358 8.95 11.43 -19.67
C SER A 358 9.05 12.08 -21.05
N GLY A 359 8.47 13.27 -21.24
CA GLY A 359 8.47 14.00 -22.51
C GLY A 359 7.66 13.31 -23.63
N ILE A 360 6.73 12.43 -23.27
CA ILE A 360 5.92 11.68 -24.23
C ILE A 360 4.56 12.34 -24.36
N THR A 361 4.17 12.63 -25.59
CA THR A 361 2.80 13.05 -25.95
C THR A 361 2.30 12.12 -27.03
N THR A 362 1.15 11.49 -26.80
CA THR A 362 0.56 10.52 -27.72
C THR A 362 -0.97 10.59 -27.68
N PRO A 363 -1.67 10.43 -28.82
CA PRO A 363 -3.12 10.28 -28.83
C PRO A 363 -3.59 9.04 -28.06
N TRP A 364 -4.68 9.18 -27.32
CA TRP A 364 -5.34 8.08 -26.63
C TRP A 364 -5.90 7.06 -27.64
N SER A 365 -5.63 5.79 -27.40
CA SER A 365 -6.19 4.69 -28.17
C SER A 365 -7.13 3.86 -27.29
N PRO A 366 -8.34 3.52 -27.77
CA PRO A 366 -9.23 2.57 -27.09
C PRO A 366 -8.62 1.17 -26.90
N ALA A 367 -7.46 0.88 -27.52
CA ALA A 367 -6.69 -0.33 -27.26
C ALA A 367 -6.08 -0.39 -25.84
N HIS A 368 -5.99 0.75 -25.15
CA HIS A 368 -5.56 0.83 -23.76
C HIS A 368 -6.78 0.99 -22.84
N ALA A 369 -6.87 0.16 -21.82
CA ALA A 369 -7.99 0.21 -20.87
C ALA A 369 -7.84 1.30 -19.80
N SER A 370 -6.63 1.83 -19.60
CA SER A 370 -6.35 2.88 -18.62
C SER A 370 -5.13 3.74 -19.00
N LEU A 371 -5.01 4.93 -18.39
CA LEU A 371 -3.85 5.82 -18.52
C LEU A 371 -2.55 5.12 -18.08
N LEU A 372 -2.62 4.19 -17.12
CA LEU A 372 -1.50 3.34 -16.73
C LEU A 372 -1.05 2.43 -17.87
N GLU A 373 -1.98 1.77 -18.58
CA GLU A 373 -1.60 0.89 -19.69
C GLU A 373 -0.95 1.66 -20.83
N LEU A 374 -1.44 2.87 -21.11
CA LEU A 374 -0.80 3.76 -22.08
C LEU A 374 0.61 4.15 -21.61
N ALA A 375 0.78 4.52 -20.33
CA ALA A 375 2.09 4.84 -19.76
C ALA A 375 3.05 3.64 -19.85
N GLU A 376 2.59 2.42 -19.54
CA GLU A 376 3.37 1.19 -19.69
C GLU A 376 3.76 0.90 -21.14
N ALA A 377 2.84 1.11 -22.09
CA ALA A 377 3.12 0.97 -23.52
C ALA A 377 4.16 1.97 -24.03
N CYS A 378 4.30 3.10 -23.34
CA CYS A 378 5.31 4.13 -23.61
C CYS A 378 6.61 3.93 -22.82
N SER A 379 6.74 2.86 -22.02
CA SER A 379 7.85 2.67 -21.07
C SER A 379 8.02 3.83 -20.08
N VAL A 380 6.93 4.53 -19.74
CA VAL A 380 6.91 5.60 -18.73
C VAL A 380 6.96 4.98 -17.34
N PRO A 381 7.88 5.41 -16.46
CA PRO A 381 7.92 4.92 -15.09
C PRO A 381 6.63 5.24 -14.34
N THR A 382 6.00 4.22 -13.78
CA THR A 382 4.75 4.36 -13.03
C THR A 382 4.86 3.69 -11.66
N ARG A 383 3.96 4.11 -10.76
CA ARG A 383 3.76 3.50 -9.44
C ARG A 383 2.37 2.91 -9.39
N TRP A 384 2.23 1.62 -9.11
CA TRP A 384 0.91 1.01 -8.96
C TRP A 384 0.98 -0.31 -8.18
N SER A 385 -0.15 -0.72 -7.61
CA SER A 385 -0.28 -2.02 -6.93
C SER A 385 -1.58 -2.74 -7.30
N CYS A 386 -2.74 -2.13 -7.07
CA CYS A 386 -4.02 -2.82 -7.24
C CYS A 386 -4.61 -2.87 -8.67
N ARG A 387 -4.23 -1.93 -9.55
CA ARG A 387 -4.84 -1.67 -10.89
C ARG A 387 -6.35 -1.43 -10.94
N THR A 388 -6.95 -1.09 -9.81
CA THR A 388 -8.42 -0.97 -9.66
C THR A 388 -8.81 0.29 -8.88
N GLY A 389 -7.85 1.17 -8.60
CA GLY A 389 -8.07 2.42 -7.88
C GLY A 389 -8.14 2.30 -6.35
N VAL A 390 -8.11 1.10 -5.77
CA VAL A 390 -8.31 0.88 -4.32
C VAL A 390 -7.16 1.35 -3.45
N CYS A 391 -5.92 1.11 -3.88
CA CYS A 391 -4.75 1.34 -3.04
C CYS A 391 -4.21 2.77 -3.10
N HIS A 392 -4.71 3.59 -4.04
CA HIS A 392 -4.26 4.96 -4.32
C HIS A 392 -2.75 5.14 -4.62
N THR A 393 -1.96 4.07 -4.69
CA THR A 393 -0.53 4.12 -5.05
C THR A 393 -0.29 4.71 -6.45
N CYS A 394 -1.27 4.58 -7.35
CA CYS A 394 -1.22 5.11 -8.71
C CYS A 394 -1.70 6.57 -8.82
N VAL A 395 -1.96 7.24 -7.70
CA VAL A 395 -2.34 8.65 -7.72
C VAL A 395 -1.27 9.48 -8.42
N THR A 396 -1.70 10.23 -9.42
CA THR A 396 -0.84 11.03 -10.29
C THR A 396 -1.43 12.42 -10.43
N PRO A 397 -0.65 13.49 -10.24
CA PRO A 397 -1.12 14.85 -10.49
C PRO A 397 -1.56 15.04 -11.95
N VAL A 398 -2.71 15.68 -12.13
CA VAL A 398 -3.22 16.16 -13.41
C VAL A 398 -2.87 17.64 -13.51
N LEU A 399 -1.98 17.99 -14.43
CA LEU A 399 -1.53 19.36 -14.64
C LEU A 399 -2.57 20.17 -15.41
N THR A 400 -3.19 19.56 -16.43
CA THR A 400 -4.32 20.11 -17.18
C THR A 400 -5.20 19.00 -17.74
N GLY A 401 -6.46 19.33 -18.04
CA GLY A 401 -7.42 18.42 -18.63
C GLY A 401 -8.24 17.63 -17.61
N ASP A 402 -9.23 16.91 -18.12
CA ASP A 402 -10.14 16.11 -17.33
C ASP A 402 -9.93 14.61 -17.58
N THR A 403 -10.15 13.84 -16.52
CA THR A 403 -10.10 12.38 -16.55
C THR A 403 -11.43 11.81 -16.09
N SER A 404 -11.74 10.61 -16.56
CA SER A 404 -12.93 9.85 -16.20
C SER A 404 -12.52 8.46 -15.72
N TYR A 405 -13.48 7.71 -15.18
CA TYR A 405 -13.27 6.34 -14.73
C TYR A 405 -14.31 5.45 -15.41
N THR A 406 -13.85 4.47 -16.18
CA THR A 406 -14.74 3.44 -16.77
C THR A 406 -15.40 2.61 -15.67
N THR A 407 -14.62 2.24 -14.65
CA THR A 407 -15.10 1.65 -13.40
C THR A 407 -14.76 2.60 -12.26
N PRO A 408 -15.74 3.17 -11.54
CA PRO A 408 -15.47 4.11 -10.46
C PRO A 408 -14.56 3.50 -9.37
N PRO A 409 -13.52 4.21 -8.91
CA PRO A 409 -12.72 3.78 -7.78
C PRO A 409 -13.53 3.86 -6.48
N LEU A 410 -13.10 3.12 -5.45
CA LEU A 410 -13.79 3.10 -4.15
C LEU A 410 -13.76 4.48 -3.45
N GLY A 411 -12.66 5.22 -3.62
CA GLY A 411 -12.55 6.61 -3.24
C GLY A 411 -11.99 7.40 -4.41
N LEU A 412 -12.57 8.58 -4.67
CA LEU A 412 -11.95 9.52 -5.60
C LEU A 412 -10.66 10.06 -4.99
N PRO A 413 -9.61 10.28 -5.79
CA PRO A 413 -8.41 10.93 -5.30
C PRO A 413 -8.68 12.44 -5.09
N GLU A 414 -7.74 13.16 -4.49
CA GLU A 414 -7.89 14.60 -4.26
C GLU A 414 -8.07 15.37 -5.58
N PRO A 415 -8.81 16.48 -5.59
CA PRO A 415 -8.95 17.33 -6.78
C PRO A 415 -7.59 17.69 -7.40
N GLY A 416 -7.49 17.64 -8.73
CA GLY A 416 -6.22 17.86 -9.44
C GLY A 416 -5.32 16.62 -9.51
N THR A 417 -5.81 15.45 -9.12
CA THR A 417 -5.10 14.18 -9.27
C THR A 417 -5.98 13.10 -9.89
N VAL A 418 -5.37 12.05 -10.45
CA VAL A 418 -6.06 10.90 -11.07
C VAL A 418 -5.45 9.59 -10.61
N LEU A 419 -6.29 8.57 -10.45
CA LEU A 419 -5.83 7.20 -10.28
C LEU A 419 -5.59 6.59 -11.68
N ILE A 420 -4.39 6.77 -12.24
CA ILE A 420 -4.07 6.39 -13.65
C ILE A 420 -4.35 4.91 -13.95
N CYS A 421 -4.35 4.08 -12.91
CA CYS A 421 -4.51 2.64 -13.04
C CYS A 421 -5.93 2.16 -13.34
N CYS A 422 -6.93 3.05 -13.21
CA CYS A 422 -8.31 2.82 -13.66
C CYS A 422 -8.93 4.04 -14.35
N GLY A 423 -8.17 5.15 -14.47
CA GLY A 423 -8.60 6.37 -15.13
C GLY A 423 -8.38 6.33 -16.64
N THR A 424 -9.24 7.05 -17.37
CA THR A 424 -9.19 7.30 -18.81
C THR A 424 -9.22 8.81 -19.06
N PRO A 425 -8.65 9.32 -20.16
CA PRO A 425 -8.78 10.73 -20.50
C PRO A 425 -10.21 11.05 -20.95
N ALA A 426 -10.78 12.14 -20.43
CA ALA A 426 -12.05 12.69 -20.91
C ALA A 426 -11.81 13.82 -21.93
N THR A 427 -10.75 14.59 -21.73
CA THR A 427 -10.22 15.59 -22.67
C THR A 427 -8.75 15.31 -22.96
N GLU A 428 -8.12 16.19 -23.74
CA GLU A 428 -6.66 16.28 -23.71
C GLU A 428 -6.19 16.47 -22.25
N VAL A 429 -5.22 15.66 -21.83
CA VAL A 429 -4.77 15.61 -20.43
C VAL A 429 -3.25 15.60 -20.35
N VAL A 430 -2.74 16.32 -19.36
CA VAL A 430 -1.31 16.42 -19.06
C VAL A 430 -1.08 15.86 -17.65
N LEU A 431 -0.29 14.80 -17.54
CA LEU A 431 -0.01 14.05 -16.31
C LEU A 431 1.46 14.26 -15.89
N ASP A 432 1.68 14.38 -14.59
CA ASP A 432 3.02 14.54 -13.99
C ASP A 432 3.78 13.19 -13.89
N LEU A 433 4.06 12.57 -15.04
CA LEU A 433 4.69 11.25 -15.22
C LEU A 433 5.83 11.24 -16.24
#